data_AF-A0AAW9W9U9-F1
#
_entry.id   AF-A0AAW9W9U9-F1
#
_cell.length_a   1.000
_cell.length_b   1.000
_cell.length_c   1.000
_cell.angle_alpha   90.00
_cell.angle_beta   90.00
_cell.angle_gamma   90.00
#
_symmetry.space_group_name_H-M   'P 1'
#
loop_
_entity.id
_entity.type
_entity.pdbx_description
1 polymer ?
#
loop_
_entity_poly.entity_id
_entity_poly.type
_entity_poly.pdbx_seq_one_letter_code
_entity_poly.pdbx_strand_id
1 'polypeptide(L)'
;YTQLTIDGKPYRVTPLEYADPIKWFNNQAKGLGEYIKVDMVTGNADLVDLKTPIKYSDSEYFNRDVKRHLRLKYPTKIFKTPSFEVD
;
A
#
# COMPACT_ATOMS: atom_id res chain seq x y z
N TYR A 1 5.84 -3.43 -6.36
CA TYR A 1 5.41 -2.55 -7.47
C TYR A 1 4.32 -3.23 -8.28
N THR A 2 3.13 -2.66 -8.31
CA THR A 2 2.05 -3.08 -9.22
C THR A 2 2.09 -2.21 -10.47
N GLN A 3 1.91 -2.79 -11.65
CA GLN A 3 1.76 -2.03 -12.88
C GLN A 3 0.28 -1.78 -13.18
N LEU A 4 -0.08 -0.53 -13.45
CA LEU A 4 -1.42 -0.09 -13.81
C LEU A 4 -1.35 0.75 -15.09
N THR A 5 -2.41 0.73 -15.89
CA THR A 5 -2.55 1.64 -17.03
C THR A 5 -3.59 2.69 -16.64
N ILE A 6 -3.15 3.94 -16.50
CA ILE A 6 -4.03 5.08 -16.17
C ILE A 6 -4.01 6.00 -17.39
N ASP A 7 -5.18 6.33 -17.92
CA ASP A 7 -5.34 7.21 -19.10
C ASP A 7 -4.47 6.80 -20.31
N GLY A 8 -4.34 5.48 -20.55
CA GLY A 8 -3.54 4.92 -21.64
C GLY A 8 -2.02 4.97 -21.44
N LYS A 9 -1.55 5.45 -20.29
CA LYS A 9 -0.13 5.49 -19.94
C LYS A 9 0.21 4.42 -18.88
N PRO A 10 1.34 3.70 -19.05
CA PRO A 10 1.78 2.72 -18.06
C PRO A 10 2.40 3.41 -16.84
N TYR A 11 1.87 3.10 -15.65
CA TYR A 11 2.40 3.54 -14.37
C TYR A 11 2.75 2.36 -13.48
N ARG A 12 3.78 2.54 -12.64
CA ARG A 12 4.02 1.65 -11.49
C ARG A 12 3.61 2.36 -10.22
N VAL A 13 2.84 1.68 -9.39
CA VAL A 13 2.39 2.19 -8.10
C VAL A 13 2.94 1.35 -6.96
N THR A 14 3.26 2.03 -5.86
CA THR A 14 3.61 1.38 -4.61
C THR A 14 3.09 2.21 -3.44
N PRO A 15 2.44 1.60 -2.43
CA PRO A 15 2.11 2.32 -1.22
C PRO A 15 3.40 2.74 -0.52
N LEU A 16 3.34 3.79 0.29
CA LEU A 16 4.46 4.10 1.19
C LEU A 16 4.63 2.98 2.23
N GLU A 17 5.87 2.78 2.64
CA GLU A 17 6.23 1.83 3.70
C GLU A 17 6.87 2.58 4.87
N TYR A 18 6.64 2.11 6.10
CA TYR A 18 7.30 2.67 7.27
C TYR A 18 8.78 2.27 7.28
N ALA A 19 9.67 3.26 7.40
CA ALA A 19 11.12 2.99 7.38
C ALA A 19 11.63 2.28 8.65
N ASP A 20 10.94 2.44 9.78
CA ASP A 20 11.33 1.87 11.06
C ASP A 20 10.13 1.74 12.04
N PRO A 21 10.25 0.91 13.10
CA PRO A 21 9.16 0.71 14.07
C PRO A 21 8.76 1.97 14.84
N ILE A 22 9.69 2.93 15.04
CA ILE A 22 9.41 4.18 15.77
C ILE A 22 8.51 5.06 14.92
N LYS A 23 8.82 5.20 13.62
CA LYS A 23 7.96 5.90 12.65
C LYS A 23 6.61 5.24 12.51
N TRP A 24 6.53 3.91 12.52
CA TRP A 24 5.25 3.22 12.56
C TRP A 24 4.45 3.61 13.80
N PHE A 25 5.04 3.50 15.00
CA PHE A 25 4.34 3.79 16.26
C PHE A 25 3.76 5.21 16.28
N ASN A 26 4.52 6.19 15.78
CA ASN A 26 4.11 7.59 15.73
C ASN A 26 3.01 7.88 14.69
N ASN A 27 2.93 7.11 13.61
CA ASN A 27 2.08 7.42 12.45
C ASN A 27 0.93 6.43 12.19
N GLN A 28 0.97 5.24 12.80
CA GLN A 28 -0.03 4.19 12.55
C GLN A 28 -1.46 4.67 12.83
N ALA A 29 -1.66 5.53 13.83
CA ALA A 29 -3.00 6.04 14.17
C ALA A 29 -3.67 6.74 12.96
N LYS A 30 -2.90 7.43 12.13
CA LYS A 30 -3.37 8.08 10.89
C LYS A 30 -3.42 7.11 9.72
N GLY A 31 -2.48 6.15 9.66
CA GLY A 31 -2.31 5.22 8.53
C GLY A 31 -1.42 5.82 7.44
N LEU A 32 -1.23 5.09 6.34
CA LEU A 32 -0.45 5.54 5.19
C LEU A 32 -1.33 6.37 4.27
N GLY A 33 -1.09 7.67 4.23
CA GLY A 33 -1.91 8.64 3.48
C GLY A 33 -1.45 8.86 2.05
N GLU A 34 -0.30 8.33 1.63
CA GLU A 34 0.32 8.65 0.34
C GLU A 34 0.83 7.37 -0.33
N TYR A 35 0.98 7.42 -1.64
CA TYR A 35 1.64 6.38 -2.43
C TYR A 35 2.54 7.01 -3.49
N ILE A 36 3.52 6.23 -3.95
CA ILE A 36 4.43 6.65 -5.02
C ILE A 36 3.88 6.13 -6.34
N LYS A 37 3.76 7.02 -7.31
CA LYS A 37 3.39 6.74 -8.70
C LYS A 37 4.58 7.05 -9.59
N VAL A 38 5.07 6.05 -10.31
CA VAL A 38 6.19 6.19 -11.24
C VAL A 38 5.68 6.07 -12.66
N ASP A 39 5.92 7.09 -13.48
CA ASP A 39 5.67 7.06 -14.92
C ASP A 39 6.71 6.18 -15.60
N MET A 40 6.27 5.15 -16.32
CA MET A 40 7.17 4.17 -16.94
C MET A 40 7.85 4.68 -18.22
N VAL A 41 7.36 5.77 -18.80
CA VAL A 41 7.90 6.36 -20.03
C VAL A 41 8.97 7.39 -19.69
N THR A 42 8.67 8.28 -18.73
CA THR A 42 9.57 9.38 -18.35
C THR A 42 10.48 9.04 -17.17
N GLY A 43 10.13 8.04 -16.36
CA GLY A 43 10.85 7.68 -15.14
C GLY A 43 10.58 8.61 -13.96
N ASN A 44 9.67 9.58 -14.10
CA ASN A 44 9.32 10.52 -13.04
C ASN A 44 8.54 9.82 -11.93
N ALA A 45 8.88 10.13 -10.67
CA ALA A 45 8.21 9.62 -9.49
C ALA A 45 7.45 10.75 -8.78
N ASP A 46 6.13 10.59 -8.70
CA ASP A 46 5.22 11.51 -8.02
C ASP A 46 4.74 10.90 -6.71
N LEU A 47 4.67 11.72 -5.66
CA LEU A 47 4.00 11.38 -4.42
C LEU A 47 2.53 11.83 -4.54
N VAL A 48 1.60 10.91 -4.34
CA VAL A 48 0.16 11.18 -4.50
C VAL A 48 -0.57 10.92 -3.18
N ASP A 49 -1.30 11.93 -2.72
CA ASP A 49 -2.17 11.83 -1.55
C ASP A 49 -3.39 10.94 -1.84
N LEU A 50 -3.67 10.03 -0.91
CA LEU A 50 -4.87 9.21 -0.89
C LEU A 50 -6.00 9.94 -0.18
N LYS A 51 -7.19 9.93 -0.79
CA LYS A 51 -8.41 10.45 -0.15
C LYS A 51 -8.73 9.74 1.17
N THR A 52 -8.42 8.44 1.25
CA THR A 52 -8.58 7.63 2.45
C THR A 52 -7.26 6.93 2.80
N PRO A 53 -6.72 7.11 4.01
CA PRO A 53 -5.46 6.51 4.39
C PRO A 53 -5.58 4.98 4.50
N ILE A 54 -4.55 4.28 4.06
CA ILE A 54 -4.43 2.83 4.16
C ILE A 54 -4.17 2.48 5.62
N LYS A 55 -5.07 1.69 6.21
CA LYS A 55 -4.93 1.18 7.59
C LYS A 55 -4.38 -0.24 7.67
N TYR A 56 -4.41 -0.96 6.55
CA TYR A 56 -3.96 -2.35 6.46
C TYR A 56 -3.02 -2.47 5.28
N SER A 57 -1.75 -2.74 5.54
CA SER A 57 -0.72 -2.95 4.51
C SER A 57 0.22 -4.06 4.93
N ASP A 58 1.10 -4.47 4.02
CA ASP A 58 2.18 -5.43 4.31
C ASP A 58 3.27 -4.81 5.22
N SER A 59 3.32 -3.48 5.35
CA SER A 59 4.28 -2.76 6.20
C SER A 59 3.74 -2.43 7.62
N GLU A 60 2.49 -2.80 7.91
CA GLU A 60 1.84 -2.57 9.20
C GLU A 60 2.17 -3.68 10.20
N TYR A 61 2.19 -3.37 11.50
CA TYR A 61 2.48 -4.35 12.54
C TYR A 61 1.20 -4.95 13.16
N PHE A 62 1.36 -6.13 13.78
CA PHE A 62 0.31 -6.81 14.55
C PHE A 62 -1.01 -7.01 13.77
N ASN A 63 -2.15 -6.62 14.34
CA ASN A 63 -3.48 -6.82 13.75
C ASN A 63 -3.78 -5.92 12.55
N ARG A 64 -2.87 -4.99 12.24
CA ARG A 64 -2.93 -4.12 11.06
C ARG A 64 -2.15 -4.67 9.87
N ASP A 65 -1.29 -5.66 10.09
CA ASP A 65 -0.70 -6.46 9.02
C ASP A 65 -1.83 -7.10 8.20
N VAL A 66 -1.87 -6.81 6.90
CA VAL A 66 -2.99 -7.22 6.04
C VAL A 66 -3.14 -8.74 5.96
N LYS A 67 -2.03 -9.50 5.93
CA LYS A 67 -2.07 -10.97 5.86
C LYS A 67 -2.62 -11.56 7.15
N ARG A 68 -2.17 -11.05 8.31
CA ARG A 68 -2.68 -11.45 9.62
C ARG A 68 -4.15 -11.09 9.78
N HIS A 69 -4.54 -9.88 9.39
CA HIS A 69 -5.94 -9.44 9.43
C HIS A 69 -6.84 -10.35 8.61
N LEU A 70 -6.45 -10.66 7.37
CA LEU A 70 -7.19 -11.57 6.49
C LEU A 70 -7.25 -13.00 7.04
N ARG A 71 -6.15 -13.51 7.60
CA ARG A 71 -6.12 -14.84 8.21
C ARG A 71 -7.04 -14.96 9.41
N LEU A 72 -7.08 -13.96 10.28
CA LEU A 72 -7.98 -13.95 11.45
C LEU A 72 -9.45 -13.86 11.03
N LYS A 73 -9.76 -13.08 9.98
CA LYS A 73 -11.12 -12.92 9.47
C LYS A 73 -11.61 -14.13 8.67
N TYR A 74 -10.70 -14.83 7.98
CA TYR A 74 -11.02 -15.98 7.13
C TYR A 74 -10.01 -17.13 7.36
N PRO A 75 -10.15 -17.90 8.46
CA PRO A 75 -9.15 -18.88 8.87
C PRO A 75 -8.86 -19.97 7.84
N THR A 76 -9.90 -20.39 7.10
CA THR A 76 -9.87 -21.51 6.14
C THR A 76 -9.63 -21.08 4.69
N LYS A 77 -9.65 -19.78 4.38
CA LYS A 77 -9.44 -19.30 3.01
C LYS A 77 -7.95 -19.16 2.71
N ILE A 78 -7.56 -19.54 1.50
CA ILE A 78 -6.21 -19.36 0.97
C ILE A 78 -6.21 -18.10 0.10
N PHE A 79 -5.45 -17.09 0.52
CA PHE A 79 -5.26 -15.86 -0.24
C PHE A 79 -3.95 -15.92 -1.02
N LYS A 80 -3.93 -15.26 -2.19
CA LYS A 80 -2.70 -14.91 -2.89
C LYS A 80 -2.02 -13.72 -2.21
N THR A 81 -0.85 -13.34 -2.70
CA THR A 81 -0.17 -12.12 -2.26
C THR A 81 -1.03 -10.88 -2.55
N PRO A 82 -1.23 -9.98 -1.57
CA PRO A 82 -1.99 -8.76 -1.78
C PRO A 82 -1.29 -7.86 -2.83
N SER A 83 -2.09 -7.26 -3.72
CA SER A 83 -1.66 -6.23 -4.67
C SER A 83 -2.17 -4.86 -4.21
N PHE A 84 -1.35 -3.83 -4.39
CA PHE A 84 -1.81 -2.45 -4.26
C PHE A 84 -2.40 -2.00 -5.60
N GLU A 85 -3.61 -1.44 -5.54
CA GLU A 85 -4.37 -0.95 -6.69
C GLU A 85 -4.94 0.42 -6.33
N VAL A 86 -5.03 1.28 -7.35
CA VAL A 86 -5.61 2.63 -7.25
C VAL A 86 -6.89 2.61 -8.09
N ASP A 87 -8.01 3.03 -7.50
CA ASP A 87 -9.33 3.16 -8.15
C ASP A 87 -9.47 4.54 -8.81
#